data_AF-A0A920SIS5-F1
#
_entry.id   AF-A0A920SIS5-F1
#
_cell.length_a   1.000
_cell.length_b   1.000
_cell.length_c   1.000
_cell.angle_alpha   90.00
_cell.angle_beta   90.00
_cell.angle_gamma   90.00
#
_symmetry.space_group_name_H-M   'P 1'
#
loop_
_entity.id
_entity.type
_entity.pdbx_description
1 polymer ?
#
loop_
_entity_poly.entity_id
_entity_poly.type
_entity_poly.pdbx_seq_one_letter_code
_entity_poly.pdbx_strand_id
1 'polypeptide(L)'
;MGALRLMRSTGCDGVIVGRGCLGRPWLFGDLATVFGPSPDAGGAEPGQPPVLADVTRAMARHARLLVDWAGPHGIKDFRKHTSWYLKGYATGPAIRQALQSITDLDHMDGLLAELLASVDPAMALDPASLRVPRSHRNGPKPGVLPEGWLDDPEDATPPEAAAEALVSGG
;
A
#
# COMPACT_ATOMS: atom_id res chain seq x y z
N MET A 1 -7.17 -14.07 -5.50
CA MET A 1 -8.07 -13.64 -6.60
C MET A 1 -7.75 -12.20 -6.97
N GLY A 2 -7.74 -11.83 -8.26
CA GLY A 2 -7.48 -10.44 -8.68
C GLY A 2 -8.77 -9.62 -8.78
N ALA A 3 -8.68 -8.29 -8.70
CA ALA A 3 -9.82 -7.36 -8.69
C ALA A 3 -10.81 -7.59 -9.84
N LEU A 4 -10.32 -7.63 -11.08
CA LEU A 4 -11.15 -7.94 -12.26
C LEU A 4 -11.89 -9.27 -12.16
N ARG A 5 -11.22 -10.31 -11.68
CA ARG A 5 -11.83 -11.64 -11.54
C ARG A 5 -12.91 -11.63 -10.47
N LEU A 6 -12.72 -10.87 -9.39
CA LEU A 6 -13.71 -10.68 -8.33
C LEU A 6 -14.97 -10.04 -8.89
N MET A 7 -14.85 -8.84 -9.46
CA MET A 7 -16.00 -8.11 -10.00
C MET A 7 -16.77 -8.93 -11.04
N ARG A 8 -16.08 -9.56 -12.00
CA ARG A 8 -16.74 -10.42 -13.01
C ARG A 8 -17.48 -11.62 -12.42
N SER A 9 -17.01 -12.16 -11.29
CA SER A 9 -17.61 -13.35 -10.68
C SER A 9 -18.75 -13.03 -9.71
N THR A 10 -18.76 -11.83 -9.12
CA THR A 10 -19.73 -11.43 -8.09
C THR A 10 -20.75 -10.41 -8.60
N GLY A 11 -20.46 -9.72 -9.70
CA GLY A 11 -21.27 -8.60 -10.19
C GLY A 11 -21.22 -7.37 -9.28
N CYS A 12 -20.23 -7.26 -8.37
CA CYS A 12 -20.13 -6.12 -7.46
C CYS A 12 -19.64 -4.87 -8.19
N ASP A 13 -20.17 -3.70 -7.80
CA ASP A 13 -19.85 -2.40 -8.41
C ASP A 13 -18.45 -1.90 -8.09
N GLY A 14 -17.79 -2.47 -7.07
CA GLY A 14 -16.47 -2.05 -6.65
C GLY A 14 -15.72 -3.10 -5.85
N VAL A 15 -14.43 -2.83 -5.62
CA VAL A 15 -13.56 -3.66 -4.78
C VAL A 15 -12.76 -2.78 -3.82
N ILE A 16 -12.61 -3.26 -2.60
CA ILE A 16 -11.74 -2.63 -1.60
C ILE A 16 -10.38 -3.32 -1.62
N VAL A 17 -9.32 -2.54 -1.81
CA VAL A 17 -7.95 -3.04 -1.81
C VAL A 17 -7.30 -2.79 -0.45
N GLY A 18 -7.19 -3.85 0.36
CA GLY A 18 -6.45 -3.80 1.62
C GLY A 18 -4.96 -4.04 1.44
N ARG A 19 -4.45 -5.13 2.01
CA ARG A 19 -3.01 -5.43 2.14
C ARG A 19 -2.20 -5.48 0.83
N GLY A 20 -2.86 -5.61 -0.31
CA GLY A 20 -2.23 -5.62 -1.64
C GLY A 20 -1.62 -4.27 -2.05
N CYS A 21 -2.13 -3.14 -1.54
CA CYS A 21 -1.67 -1.80 -1.90
C CYS A 21 -0.51 -1.29 -1.02
N LEU A 22 -0.15 -2.00 0.06
CA LEU A 22 0.91 -1.59 0.98
C LEU A 22 2.24 -1.42 0.25
N GLY A 23 2.80 -0.20 0.30
CA GLY A 23 4.04 0.17 -0.40
C GLY A 23 3.94 0.19 -1.92
N ARG A 24 2.73 0.17 -2.49
CA ARG A 24 2.47 0.15 -3.93
C ARG A 24 1.38 1.16 -4.32
N PRO A 25 1.57 2.47 -4.09
CA PRO A 25 0.57 3.48 -4.46
C PRO A 25 0.21 3.46 -5.95
N TRP A 26 1.13 3.03 -6.83
CA TRP A 26 0.88 2.88 -8.27
C TRP A 26 -0.14 1.79 -8.62
N LEU A 27 -0.44 0.85 -7.71
CA LEU A 27 -1.43 -0.21 -7.93
C LEU A 27 -2.81 0.38 -8.30
N PHE A 28 -3.17 1.53 -7.75
CA PHE A 28 -4.44 2.18 -8.08
C PHE A 28 -4.45 2.74 -9.51
N GLY A 29 -3.31 3.21 -10.01
CA GLY A 29 -3.14 3.56 -11.41
C GLY A 29 -3.27 2.33 -12.32
N ASP A 30 -2.60 1.22 -11.97
CA ASP A 30 -2.70 -0.05 -12.70
C ASP A 30 -4.17 -0.52 -12.76
N LEU A 31 -4.89 -0.45 -11.63
CA LEU A 31 -6.30 -0.81 -11.57
C LEU A 31 -7.16 0.11 -12.43
N ALA A 32 -6.93 1.41 -12.41
CA ALA A 32 -7.65 2.35 -13.27
C ALA A 32 -7.39 2.07 -14.76
N THR A 33 -6.15 1.79 -15.15
CA THR A 33 -5.81 1.39 -16.53
C THR A 33 -6.55 0.13 -16.95
N VAL A 34 -6.64 -0.85 -16.05
CA VAL A 34 -7.27 -2.15 -16.30
C VAL A 34 -8.79 -2.08 -16.34
N PHE A 35 -9.40 -1.24 -15.50
CA PHE A 35 -10.86 -1.04 -15.50
C PHE A 35 -11.32 -0.16 -16.65
N GLY A 36 -10.49 0.76 -17.13
CA GLY A 36 -10.89 1.67 -18.20
C GLY A 36 -12.01 2.63 -17.76
N PRO A 37 -12.77 3.22 -18.70
CA PRO A 37 -13.79 4.22 -18.40
C PRO A 37 -15.05 3.63 -17.73
N SER A 38 -15.28 2.33 -17.87
CA SER A 38 -16.32 1.59 -17.14
C SER A 38 -15.94 0.12 -16.99
N PRO A 39 -16.41 -0.57 -15.93
CA PRO A 39 -16.10 -1.99 -15.70
C PRO A 39 -16.42 -2.91 -16.90
N ASP A 40 -17.45 -2.55 -17.68
CA ASP A 40 -17.94 -3.32 -18.83
C ASP A 40 -17.19 -2.98 -20.13
N ALA A 41 -16.67 -1.76 -20.26
CA ALA A 41 -15.90 -1.34 -21.43
C ALA A 41 -14.56 -2.07 -21.53
N GLY A 42 -14.00 -2.46 -20.38
CA GLY A 42 -12.66 -3.01 -20.29
C GLY A 42 -11.58 -1.93 -20.48
N GLY A 43 -10.45 -2.12 -19.80
CA GLY A 43 -9.27 -1.26 -19.95
C GLY A 43 -8.15 -1.91 -20.74
N ALA A 44 -6.94 -1.38 -20.57
CA ALA A 44 -5.71 -1.93 -21.16
C ALA A 44 -4.91 -2.72 -20.12
N GLU A 45 -3.96 -3.53 -20.60
CA GLU A 45 -2.96 -4.14 -19.71
C GLU A 45 -2.11 -3.01 -19.08
N PRO A 46 -1.84 -3.03 -17.77
CA PRO A 46 -1.05 -2.00 -17.15
C PRO A 46 0.40 -2.10 -17.63
N GLY A 47 1.12 -0.98 -17.54
CA GLY A 47 2.53 -0.93 -17.90
C GLY A 47 3.40 -1.80 -16.99
N GLN A 48 4.70 -1.77 -17.25
CA GLN A 48 5.66 -2.40 -16.35
C GLN A 48 5.61 -1.72 -14.97
N PRO A 49 5.79 -2.47 -13.88
CA PRO A 49 5.93 -1.89 -12.55
C PRO A 49 7.05 -0.84 -12.52
N PRO A 50 6.97 0.16 -11.63
CA PRO A 50 7.99 1.21 -11.55
C PRO A 50 9.37 0.63 -11.24
N VAL A 51 10.39 1.27 -11.81
CA VAL A 51 11.79 0.98 -11.47
C VAL A 51 12.12 1.50 -10.07
N LEU A 52 13.22 1.01 -9.49
CA LEU A 52 13.63 1.36 -8.14
C LEU A 52 13.69 2.88 -7.91
N ALA A 53 14.20 3.67 -8.87
CA ALA A 53 14.25 5.13 -8.77
C ALA A 53 12.86 5.80 -8.66
N ASP A 54 11.84 5.28 -9.35
CA ASP A 54 10.48 5.78 -9.23
C ASP A 54 9.87 5.39 -7.87
N VAL A 55 10.20 4.19 -7.40
CA VAL A 55 9.76 3.69 -6.09
C VAL A 55 10.33 4.52 -4.95
N THR A 56 11.63 4.83 -4.97
CA THR A 56 12.25 5.67 -3.93
C THR A 56 11.67 7.09 -3.93
N ARG A 57 11.39 7.66 -5.11
CA ARG A 57 10.72 8.96 -5.24
C ARG A 57 9.31 8.94 -4.66
N ALA A 58 8.53 7.90 -4.98
CA ALA A 58 7.17 7.73 -4.45
C ALA A 58 7.18 7.53 -2.93
N MET A 59 8.12 6.74 -2.42
CA MET A 59 8.31 6.48 -1.00
C MET A 59 8.64 7.77 -0.24
N ALA A 60 9.60 8.54 -0.75
CA ALA A 60 10.03 9.76 -0.10
C ALA A 60 8.96 10.87 -0.19
N ARG A 61 8.20 10.95 -1.30
CA ARG A 61 7.00 11.81 -1.38
C ARG A 61 5.97 11.45 -0.30
N HIS A 62 5.71 10.16 -0.09
CA HIS A 62 4.78 9.71 0.95
C HIS A 62 5.29 10.08 2.36
N ALA A 63 6.57 9.91 2.66
CA ALA A 63 7.15 10.34 3.93
C ALA A 63 6.94 11.84 4.19
N ARG A 64 7.20 12.68 3.18
CA ARG A 64 6.98 14.15 3.26
C ARG A 64 5.52 14.49 3.54
N LEU A 65 4.60 13.94 2.76
CA LEU A 65 3.16 14.15 2.97
C LEU A 65 2.69 13.71 4.36
N LEU A 66 3.24 12.61 4.88
CA LEU A 66 2.90 12.14 6.22
C LEU A 66 3.45 13.05 7.32
N VAL A 67 4.67 13.58 7.15
CA VAL A 67 5.26 14.56 8.07
C VAL A 67 4.50 15.89 8.01
N ASP A 68 4.10 16.33 6.81
CA ASP A 68 3.30 17.55 6.64
C ASP A 68 1.95 17.43 7.36
N TRP A 69 1.34 16.24 7.35
CA TRP A 69 0.03 16.00 7.95
C TRP A 69 0.10 15.70 9.46
N ALA A 70 1.00 14.82 9.90
CA ALA A 70 1.11 14.39 11.31
C ALA A 70 2.16 15.17 12.13
N GLY A 71 2.83 16.14 11.51
CA GLY A 71 3.95 16.85 12.11
C GLY A 71 5.23 15.98 12.25
N PRO A 72 6.18 16.39 13.11
CA PRO A 72 7.49 15.73 13.23
C PRO A 72 7.45 14.24 13.58
N HIS A 73 6.35 13.75 14.16
CA HIS A 73 6.17 12.33 14.48
C HIS A 73 5.86 11.47 13.24
N GLY A 74 5.41 12.06 12.14
CA GLY A 74 5.05 11.34 10.92
C GLY A 74 6.18 10.48 10.34
N ILE A 75 7.44 10.88 10.54
CA ILE A 75 8.58 10.07 10.10
C ILE A 75 8.71 8.74 10.87
N LYS A 76 8.35 8.74 12.17
CA LYS A 76 8.36 7.52 12.99
C LYS A 76 7.25 6.58 12.52
N ASP A 77 6.07 7.12 12.21
CA ASP A 77 4.95 6.35 11.65
C ASP A 77 5.26 5.83 10.24
N PHE A 78 6.11 6.54 9.50
CA PHE A 78 6.54 6.13 8.18
C PHE A 78 7.41 4.87 8.18
N ARG A 79 8.19 4.60 9.24
CA ARG A 79 9.17 3.50 9.32
C ARG A 79 8.61 2.13 8.90
N LYS A 80 7.35 1.83 9.21
CA LYS A 80 6.71 0.55 8.81
C LYS A 80 6.56 0.40 7.28
N HIS A 81 6.38 1.52 6.57
CA HIS A 81 6.13 1.56 5.13
C HIS A 81 7.38 1.25 4.30
N THR A 82 8.58 1.59 4.80
CA THR A 82 9.84 1.44 4.05
C THR A 82 10.06 0.00 3.58
N SER A 83 9.76 -0.96 4.46
CA SER A 83 9.85 -2.39 4.16
C SER A 83 8.90 -2.84 3.05
N TRP A 84 7.73 -2.21 2.93
CA TRP A 84 6.72 -2.54 1.93
C TRP A 84 7.10 -2.01 0.54
N TYR A 85 7.65 -0.79 0.46
CA TYR A 85 8.08 -0.18 -0.81
C TYR A 85 9.20 -0.98 -1.47
N LEU A 86 10.22 -1.38 -0.71
CA LEU A 86 11.38 -2.09 -1.26
C LEU A 86 11.11 -3.58 -1.49
N LYS A 87 9.91 -4.09 -1.16
CA LYS A 87 9.61 -5.51 -1.24
C LYS A 87 9.57 -6.02 -2.69
N GLY A 88 10.53 -6.87 -3.04
CA GLY A 88 10.73 -7.42 -4.38
C GLY A 88 11.90 -6.82 -5.15
N TYR A 89 12.53 -5.77 -4.62
CA TYR A 89 13.76 -5.19 -5.18
C TYR A 89 14.99 -5.76 -4.48
N ALA A 90 16.06 -6.02 -5.23
CA ALA A 90 17.31 -6.58 -4.72
C ALA A 90 18.20 -5.51 -4.05
N THR A 91 17.68 -4.85 -3.01
CA THR A 91 18.34 -3.71 -2.33
C THR A 91 19.31 -4.12 -1.21
N GLY A 92 19.36 -5.40 -0.84
CA GLY A 92 20.11 -5.88 0.32
C GLY A 92 19.46 -5.60 1.69
N PRO A 93 19.91 -6.31 2.75
CA PRO A 93 19.32 -6.21 4.10
C PRO A 93 19.75 -4.96 4.88
N ALA A 94 20.98 -4.49 4.68
CA ALA A 94 21.56 -3.38 5.44
C ALA A 94 20.73 -2.09 5.27
N ILE A 95 20.44 -1.71 4.02
CA ILE A 95 19.65 -0.50 3.75
C ILE A 95 18.20 -0.61 4.26
N ARG A 96 17.62 -1.82 4.20
CA ARG A 96 16.26 -2.06 4.72
C ARG A 96 16.21 -1.88 6.23
N GLN A 97 17.26 -2.30 6.93
CA GLN A 97 17.39 -2.11 8.37
C GLN A 97 17.61 -0.62 8.72
N ALA A 98 18.51 0.06 8.01
CA ALA A 98 18.76 1.49 8.21
C ALA A 98 17.47 2.33 8.02
N LEU A 99 16.69 2.03 6.98
CA LEU A 99 15.42 2.69 6.69
C LEU A 99 14.34 2.47 7.77
N GLN A 100 14.43 1.40 8.56
CA GLN A 100 13.52 1.17 9.70
C GLN A 100 13.86 2.05 10.92
N SER A 101 15.06 2.65 10.93
CA SER A 101 15.55 3.52 12.02
C SER A 101 15.64 5.01 11.64
N ILE A 102 15.07 5.43 10.50
CA ILE A 102 15.08 6.83 10.05
C ILE A 102 14.55 7.78 11.12
N THR A 103 15.21 8.93 11.28
CA THR A 103 14.95 9.91 12.33
C THR A 103 14.22 11.14 11.83
N ASP A 104 14.44 11.48 10.57
CA ASP A 104 13.96 12.69 9.90
C ASP A 104 14.01 12.46 8.37
N LEU A 105 13.52 13.44 7.61
CA LEU A 105 13.44 13.35 6.15
C LEU A 105 14.81 13.39 5.48
N ASP A 106 15.75 14.17 6.02
CA ASP A 106 17.10 14.31 5.45
C ASP A 106 17.89 13.00 5.58
N HIS A 107 17.82 12.35 6.74
CA HIS A 107 18.39 11.02 6.96
C HIS A 107 17.77 9.99 6.00
N MET A 108 16.46 10.05 5.78
CA MET A 108 15.81 9.18 4.79
C MET A 108 16.32 9.46 3.38
N ASP A 109 16.36 10.71 2.93
CA ASP A 109 16.82 11.08 1.58
C ASP A 109 18.29 10.68 1.36
N GLY A 110 19.15 10.80 2.37
CA GLY A 110 20.53 10.32 2.33
C GLY A 110 20.64 8.80 2.12
N LEU A 111 19.87 8.01 2.86
CA LEU A 111 19.82 6.55 2.67
C LEU A 111 19.30 6.16 1.29
N LEU A 112 18.35 6.90 0.73
CA LEU A 112 17.85 6.63 -0.62
C LEU A 112 18.87 6.99 -1.70
N ALA A 113 19.64 8.05 -1.50
CA ALA A 113 20.76 8.38 -2.38
C ALA A 113 21.83 7.28 -2.35
N GLU A 114 22.20 6.79 -1.16
CA GLU A 114 23.15 5.66 -1.00
C GLU A 114 22.63 4.39 -1.68
N LEU A 115 21.34 4.09 -1.52
CA LEU A 115 20.69 2.97 -2.21
C LEU A 115 20.85 3.09 -3.73
N LEU A 116 20.46 4.22 -4.31
CA LEU A 116 20.51 4.42 -5.75
C LEU A 116 21.95 4.50 -6.29
N ALA A 117 22.94 4.80 -5.44
CA ALA A 117 24.35 4.75 -5.81
C ALA A 117 24.94 3.33 -5.75
N SER A 118 24.39 2.45 -4.91
CA SER A 118 24.92 1.11 -4.65
C SER A 118 24.31 0.01 -5.52
N VAL A 119 23.15 0.26 -6.13
CA VAL A 119 22.47 -0.68 -7.05
C VAL A 119 21.95 0.05 -8.29
N ASP A 120 21.54 -0.71 -9.31
CA ASP A 120 20.94 -0.14 -10.53
C ASP A 120 19.63 0.62 -10.23
N PRO A 121 19.56 1.96 -10.47
CA PRO A 121 18.35 2.75 -10.31
C PRO A 121 17.21 2.31 -11.24
N ALA A 122 17.54 1.72 -12.40
CA ALA A 122 16.60 1.19 -13.38
C ALA A 122 16.14 -0.24 -13.06
N MET A 123 16.55 -0.80 -11.90
CA MET A 123 16.13 -2.13 -11.46
C MET A 123 14.60 -2.24 -11.47
N ALA A 124 14.10 -3.13 -12.34
CA ALA A 124 12.69 -3.46 -12.42
C ALA A 124 12.28 -4.37 -11.25
N LEU A 125 11.01 -4.31 -10.87
CA LEU A 125 10.42 -5.25 -9.92
C LEU A 125 10.37 -6.64 -10.55
N ASP A 126 10.89 -7.65 -9.84
CA ASP A 126 10.73 -9.04 -10.24
C ASP A 126 9.23 -9.38 -10.39
N PRO A 127 8.75 -9.86 -11.56
CA PRO A 127 7.36 -10.25 -11.76
C PRO A 127 6.84 -11.26 -10.74
N ALA A 128 7.69 -12.18 -10.25
CA ALA A 128 7.32 -13.12 -9.19
C ALA A 128 7.03 -12.41 -7.86
N SER A 129 7.62 -11.24 -7.65
CA SER A 129 7.43 -10.39 -6.47
C SER A 129 6.12 -9.60 -6.44
N LEU A 130 5.36 -9.56 -7.54
CA LEU A 130 4.07 -8.87 -7.61
C LEU A 130 3.02 -9.47 -6.67
N ARG A 131 3.06 -10.79 -6.46
CA ARG A 131 2.08 -11.53 -5.64
C ARG A 131 2.57 -11.89 -4.25
N VAL A 132 3.76 -11.43 -3.85
CA VAL A 132 4.29 -11.74 -2.51
C VAL A 132 3.41 -11.07 -1.44
N PRO A 133 2.96 -11.81 -0.41
CA PRO A 133 2.17 -11.24 0.69
C PRO A 133 2.93 -10.11 1.40
N ARG A 134 2.29 -8.95 1.57
CA ARG A 134 2.91 -7.76 2.19
C ARG A 134 2.50 -7.51 3.65
N SER A 135 1.58 -8.31 4.18
CA SER A 135 1.12 -8.30 5.57
C SER A 135 1.42 -9.61 6.28
N HIS A 136 1.04 -9.69 7.57
CA HIS A 136 0.92 -10.95 8.29
C HIS A 136 0.14 -12.01 7.48
N ARG A 137 0.60 -13.26 7.60
CA ARG A 137 0.02 -14.44 6.94
C ARG A 137 -0.97 -15.19 7.82
N ASN A 138 -1.33 -14.62 8.97
CA ASN A 138 -2.31 -15.23 9.85
C ASN A 138 -3.60 -15.46 9.06
N GLY A 139 -4.24 -16.60 9.32
CA GLY A 139 -5.54 -16.93 8.72
C GLY A 139 -6.59 -15.86 9.05
N PRO A 140 -7.71 -15.83 8.32
CA PRO A 140 -8.82 -14.96 8.65
C PRO A 140 -9.22 -15.16 10.11
N LYS A 141 -9.20 -14.08 10.89
CA LYS A 141 -9.83 -14.08 12.21
C LYS A 141 -11.34 -13.94 11.97
N PRO A 142 -12.20 -14.64 12.73
CA PRO A 142 -13.63 -14.40 12.69
C PRO A 142 -13.89 -12.91 12.96
N GLY A 143 -14.59 -12.25 12.04
CA GLY A 143 -15.11 -10.91 12.33
C GLY A 143 -16.22 -11.05 13.36
N VAL A 144 -16.13 -10.30 14.45
CA VAL A 144 -17.23 -10.14 15.40
C VAL A 144 -17.95 -8.86 15.01
N LEU A 145 -19.19 -9.00 14.57
CA LEU A 145 -20.07 -7.86 14.38
C LEU A 145 -20.61 -7.44 15.75
N PRO A 146 -20.81 -6.13 15.99
CA PRO A 146 -21.56 -5.67 17.16
C PRO A 146 -22.91 -6.36 17.27
N GLU A 147 -23.41 -6.52 18.49
CA GLU A 147 -24.76 -7.02 18.74
C GLU A 147 -25.79 -6.15 18.01
N GLY A 148 -26.74 -6.79 17.31
CA GLY A 148 -27.79 -6.12 16.54
C GLY A 148 -27.37 -5.56 15.17
N TRP A 149 -26.10 -5.65 14.78
CA TRP A 149 -25.62 -5.06 13.52
C TRP A 149 -26.25 -5.67 12.26
N LEU A 150 -26.68 -6.94 12.30
CA LEU A 150 -27.36 -7.60 11.18
C LEU A 150 -28.89 -7.45 11.23
N ASP A 151 -29.43 -6.81 12.25
CA ASP A 151 -30.89 -6.66 12.41
C ASP A 151 -31.46 -5.64 11.42
N ASP A 152 -30.67 -4.63 11.03
CA ASP A 152 -30.98 -3.69 9.96
C ASP A 152 -29.72 -3.31 9.15
N PRO A 153 -29.34 -4.14 8.15
CA PRO A 153 -28.14 -3.91 7.34
C PRO A 153 -28.26 -2.71 6.38
N GLU A 154 -29.47 -2.15 6.21
CA GLU A 154 -29.73 -0.98 5.36
C GLU A 154 -29.83 0.31 6.20
N ASP A 155 -29.64 0.23 7.52
CA ASP A 155 -29.62 1.40 8.39
C ASP A 155 -28.46 2.33 8.01
N ALA A 156 -28.82 3.50 7.48
CA ALA A 156 -27.89 4.55 7.09
C ALA A 156 -27.50 5.47 8.26
N THR A 157 -27.94 5.18 9.49
CA THR A 157 -27.61 5.97 10.68
C THR A 157 -26.10 5.97 10.90
N PRO A 158 -25.45 7.14 10.87
CA PRO A 158 -24.01 7.21 11.10
C PRO A 158 -23.67 6.70 12.50
N PRO A 159 -22.61 5.90 12.66
CA PRO A 159 -22.16 5.48 13.98
C PRO A 159 -21.80 6.70 14.84
N GLU A 160 -22.03 6.60 16.14
CA GLU A 160 -21.71 7.68 17.09
C GLU A 160 -20.23 8.06 17.04
N ALA A 161 -19.89 9.30 17.39
CA ALA A 161 -18.51 9.82 17.34
C ALA A 161 -17.49 8.97 18.15
N ALA A 162 -17.95 8.19 19.12
CA ALA A 162 -17.11 7.25 19.87
C ALA A 162 -16.59 6.06 19.02
N ALA A 163 -17.29 5.70 17.94
CA ALA A 163 -16.88 4.65 17.01
C ALA A 163 -15.76 5.09 16.05
N GLU A 164 -15.52 6.40 15.91
CA GLU A 164 -14.38 6.96 15.16
C GLU A 164 -13.07 6.91 15.94
N ALA A 165 -13.06 6.38 17.17
CA ALA A 165 -11.83 6.13 17.90
C ALA A 165 -10.94 5.20 17.05
N LEU A 166 -9.85 5.75 16.53
CA LEU A 166 -8.85 5.12 15.66
C LEU A 166 -8.14 3.95 16.37
N VAL A 167 -8.86 2.87 16.66
CA VAL A 167 -8.30 1.59 17.04
C VAL A 167 -7.89 0.90 15.75
N SER A 168 -6.71 1.28 15.25
CA SER A 168 -6.05 0.61 14.12
C SER A 168 -5.96 -0.89 14.43
N GLY A 169 -6.76 -1.70 13.74
CA GLY A 169 -6.76 -3.16 13.87
C GLY A 169 -5.37 -3.74 13.63
N GLY A 170 -4.90 -4.53 14.60
CA GLY A 170 -3.65 -5.30 14.52
C GLY A 170 -3.74 -6.57 13.68
#